data_AF-A0A929PF28-F1
#
_entry.id   AF-A0A929PF28-F1
#
_cell.length_a   1.000
_cell.length_b   1.000
_cell.length_c   1.000
_cell.angle_alpha   90.00
_cell.angle_beta   90.00
_cell.angle_gamma   90.00
#
_symmetry.space_group_name_H-M   'P 1'
#
loop_
_entity.id
_entity.type
_entity.pdbx_description
1 polymer ?
#
loop_
_entity_poly.entity_id
_entity_poly.type
_entity_poly.pdbx_seq_one_letter_code
_entity_poly.pdbx_strand_id
1 'polypeptide(L)'
;MKKLLLVCLTLLFFAPAFADTVSIDHFAVVENPFAQDEVAIQATDTLGKVREDVNGTFNFSMNGFNETLQFDKGTAFYRHKIEKSTFLYAKHVNDNGTHSILYYVYKNGSKLAPWHISWVLLLAIPCALILLAYMFKRFIIIAVIIFIIFFYFNHHNGLSVSRFFESIVDGLKGMF
;
A
#
# COMPACT_ATOMS: atom_id res chain seq x y z
N MET A 1 49.30 30.83 -40.24
CA MET A 1 49.56 30.17 -38.94
C MET A 1 48.67 30.69 -37.81
N LYS A 2 48.54 32.01 -37.59
CA LYS A 2 47.67 32.58 -36.52
C LYS A 2 46.18 32.18 -36.59
N LYS A 3 45.59 32.08 -37.80
CA LYS A 3 44.19 31.67 -37.98
C LYS A 3 43.94 30.19 -37.62
N LEU A 4 44.95 29.33 -37.80
CA LEU A 4 44.84 27.90 -37.50
C LEU A 4 44.92 27.65 -35.98
N LEU A 5 45.72 28.45 -35.28
CA LEU A 5 45.83 28.42 -33.82
C LEU A 5 44.51 28.87 -33.16
N LEU A 6 43.81 29.84 -33.75
CA LEU A 6 42.52 30.32 -33.25
C LEU A 6 41.40 29.28 -33.39
N VAL A 7 41.41 28.49 -34.48
CA VAL A 7 40.46 27.37 -34.69
C VAL A 7 40.72 26.22 -33.70
N CYS A 8 42.00 25.89 -33.45
CA CYS A 8 42.36 24.91 -32.42
C CYS A 8 41.91 25.35 -31.01
N LEU A 9 42.01 26.64 -30.70
CA LEU A 9 41.60 27.18 -29.41
C LEU A 9 40.08 27.11 -29.20
N THR A 10 39.27 27.31 -30.25
CA THR A 10 37.80 27.19 -30.16
C THR A 10 37.29 25.77 -30.00
N LEU A 11 38.03 24.77 -30.49
CA LEU A 11 37.69 23.35 -30.32
C LEU A 11 37.92 22.84 -28.89
N LEU A 12 38.80 23.50 -28.12
CA LEU A 12 39.06 23.17 -26.72
C LEU A 12 37.94 23.60 -25.74
N PHE A 13 36.98 24.41 -26.20
CA PHE A 13 35.85 24.89 -25.37
C PHE A 13 34.53 24.13 -25.64
N PHE A 14 34.52 23.13 -26.52
CA PHE A 14 33.36 22.26 -26.72
C PHE A 14 33.31 21.19 -25.62
N ALA A 15 32.86 21.57 -24.43
CA ALA A 15 32.42 20.58 -23.43
C ALA A 15 31.00 20.14 -23.80
N PRO A 16 30.70 18.82 -23.87
CA PRO A 16 29.33 18.37 -23.99
C PRO A 16 28.54 18.81 -22.75
N ALA A 17 27.51 19.62 -22.94
CA ALA A 17 26.53 19.88 -21.89
C ALA A 17 25.64 18.64 -21.78
N PHE A 18 25.75 17.93 -20.66
CA PHE A 18 24.75 16.92 -20.30
C PHE A 18 23.52 17.67 -19.80
N ALA A 19 22.37 17.42 -20.43
CA ALA A 19 21.11 17.86 -19.85
C ALA A 19 20.83 17.00 -18.62
N ASP A 20 20.63 17.62 -17.47
CA ASP A 20 20.12 16.92 -16.28
C ASP A 20 18.73 16.37 -16.62
N THR A 21 18.63 15.06 -16.76
CA THR A 21 17.34 14.38 -16.87
C THR A 21 16.70 14.36 -15.49
N VAL A 22 15.73 15.25 -15.29
CA VAL A 22 14.93 15.28 -14.07
C VAL A 22 14.02 14.05 -14.05
N SER A 23 14.33 13.08 -13.18
CA SER A 23 13.52 11.88 -12.95
C SER A 23 12.68 11.97 -11.68
N ILE A 24 11.51 11.34 -11.69
CA ILE A 24 10.62 11.21 -10.53
C ILE A 24 10.69 9.78 -10.00
N ASP A 25 11.54 9.55 -9.00
CA ASP A 25 11.71 8.20 -8.43
C ASP A 25 10.79 7.97 -7.21
N HIS A 26 10.38 9.06 -6.54
CA HIS A 26 9.45 9.02 -5.42
C HIS A 26 8.35 10.05 -5.65
N PHE A 27 7.12 9.68 -5.34
CA PHE A 27 5.99 10.57 -5.42
C PHE A 27 4.88 10.17 -4.44
N ALA A 28 4.04 11.14 -4.10
CA ALA A 28 2.89 10.97 -3.22
C ALA A 28 1.61 11.43 -3.91
N VAL A 29 0.51 10.76 -3.59
CA VAL A 29 -0.84 11.21 -3.95
C VAL A 29 -1.39 12.00 -2.76
N VAL A 30 -1.83 13.23 -3.00
CA VAL A 30 -2.34 14.13 -1.97
C VAL A 30 -3.67 14.77 -2.40
N GLU A 31 -4.39 15.39 -1.46
CA GLU A 31 -5.58 16.19 -1.76
C GLU A 31 -5.23 17.33 -2.71
N ASN A 32 -6.10 17.63 -3.68
CA ASN A 32 -5.97 18.83 -4.50
C ASN A 32 -6.60 20.03 -3.75
N PRO A 33 -5.82 21.04 -3.32
CA PRO A 33 -6.38 22.20 -2.60
C PRO A 33 -7.15 23.17 -3.51
N PHE A 34 -7.03 23.03 -4.83
CA PHE A 34 -7.58 23.96 -5.81
C PHE A 34 -8.81 23.43 -6.55
N ALA A 35 -9.12 22.14 -6.43
CA ALA A 35 -10.26 21.54 -7.10
C ALA A 35 -10.91 20.44 -6.24
N GLN A 36 -12.23 20.36 -6.33
CA GLN A 36 -13.01 19.33 -5.66
C GLN A 36 -12.95 18.02 -6.44
N ASP A 37 -13.03 16.90 -5.72
CA ASP A 37 -13.05 15.55 -6.30
C ASP A 37 -11.82 15.21 -7.16
N GLU A 38 -10.71 15.94 -7.00
CA GLU A 38 -9.44 15.72 -7.70
C GLU A 38 -8.31 15.47 -6.68
N VAL A 39 -7.26 14.78 -7.12
CA VAL A 39 -6.03 14.60 -6.34
C VAL A 39 -4.86 15.28 -7.05
N ALA A 40 -3.83 15.59 -6.29
CA ALA A 40 -2.55 16.03 -6.82
C ALA A 40 -1.50 14.94 -6.63
N ILE A 41 -0.53 14.91 -7.54
CA ILE A 41 0.66 14.08 -7.47
C ILE A 41 1.83 14.99 -7.15
N GLN A 42 2.54 14.71 -6.06
CA GLN A 42 3.73 15.44 -5.66
C GLN A 42 4.95 14.57 -5.88
N ALA A 43 5.93 15.05 -6.63
CA ALA A 43 7.25 14.44 -6.69
C ALA A 43 7.97 14.72 -5.36
N THR A 44 8.51 13.69 -4.73
CA THR A 44 9.14 13.79 -3.41
C THR A 44 10.56 13.24 -3.42
N ASP A 45 11.31 13.54 -2.37
CA ASP A 45 12.52 12.81 -2.02
C ASP A 45 12.19 11.56 -1.17
N THR A 46 13.24 10.86 -0.71
CA THR A 46 13.13 9.68 0.16
C THR A 46 12.63 10.00 1.57
N LEU A 47 12.65 11.27 1.99
CA LEU A 47 12.13 11.76 3.25
C LEU A 47 10.69 12.29 3.13
N GLY A 48 10.10 12.21 1.93
CA GLY A 48 8.75 12.68 1.64
C GLY A 48 8.64 14.20 1.46
N LYS A 49 9.75 14.92 1.31
CA LYS A 49 9.71 16.37 1.00
C LYS A 49 9.50 16.59 -0.49
N VAL A 50 8.68 17.58 -0.84
CA VAL A 50 8.41 17.93 -2.24
C VAL A 50 9.68 18.41 -2.93
N ARG A 51 9.90 17.91 -4.15
CA ARG A 51 11.01 18.29 -5.02
C ARG A 51 10.58 19.40 -5.97
N GLU A 52 10.81 20.65 -5.56
CA GLU A 52 10.43 21.84 -6.35
C GLU A 52 11.24 22.01 -7.64
N ASP A 53 12.35 21.29 -7.79
CA ASP A 53 13.15 21.24 -9.01
C ASP A 53 12.44 20.48 -10.15
N VAL A 54 11.44 19.66 -9.84
CA VAL A 54 10.71 18.85 -10.82
C VAL A 54 9.71 19.68 -11.61
N ASN A 55 10.01 19.92 -12.89
CA ASN A 55 9.17 20.68 -13.81
C ASN A 55 9.11 19.98 -15.17
N GLY A 56 7.93 19.95 -15.79
CA GLY A 56 7.75 19.36 -17.11
C GLY A 56 6.61 18.35 -17.18
N THR A 57 6.54 17.63 -18.29
CA THR A 57 5.45 16.67 -18.57
C THR A 57 5.94 15.25 -18.32
N PHE A 58 5.21 14.50 -17.50
CA PHE A 58 5.55 13.13 -17.14
C PHE A 58 4.36 12.20 -17.38
N ASN A 59 4.63 11.01 -17.90
CA ASN A 59 3.61 10.00 -18.09
C ASN A 59 3.46 9.14 -16.83
N PHE A 60 2.22 9.00 -16.38
CA PHE A 60 1.80 8.14 -15.29
C PHE A 60 0.78 7.14 -15.81
N SER A 61 0.68 6.01 -15.13
CA SER A 61 -0.42 5.07 -15.29
C SER A 61 -1.27 5.14 -14.02
N MET A 62 -2.50 5.66 -14.15
CA MET A 62 -3.48 5.78 -13.07
C MET A 62 -4.55 4.71 -13.23
N ASN A 63 -4.59 3.74 -12.32
CA ASN A 63 -5.48 2.57 -12.40
C ASN A 63 -5.42 1.84 -13.77
N GLY A 64 -4.25 1.84 -14.41
CA GLY A 64 -4.03 1.21 -15.72
C GLY A 64 -4.25 2.12 -16.93
N PHE A 65 -4.79 3.33 -16.74
CA PHE A 65 -4.92 4.33 -17.80
C PHE A 65 -3.65 5.18 -17.89
N ASN A 66 -3.16 5.43 -19.11
CA ASN A 66 -2.02 6.32 -19.32
C ASN A 66 -2.48 7.78 -19.23
N GLU A 67 -1.81 8.54 -18.38
CA GLU A 67 -2.12 9.92 -18.04
C GLU A 67 -0.88 10.78 -18.18
N THR A 68 -1.00 11.87 -18.89
CA THR A 68 0.09 12.83 -19.07
C THR A 68 -0.09 13.96 -18.07
N LEU A 69 0.81 14.05 -17.09
CA LEU A 69 0.75 14.98 -15.99
C LEU A 69 1.77 16.11 -16.15
N GLN A 70 1.31 17.35 -16.04
CA GLN A 70 2.17 18.52 -16.05
C GLN A 70 2.59 18.87 -14.63
N PHE A 71 3.86 18.67 -14.32
CA PHE A 71 4.48 19.08 -13.07
C PHE A 71 4.96 20.52 -13.16
N ASP A 72 4.56 21.31 -12.16
CA ASP A 72 5.09 22.64 -11.86
C ASP A 72 5.54 22.63 -10.39
N LYS A 73 6.81 22.91 -10.17
CA LYS A 73 7.48 22.88 -8.85
C LYS A 73 7.15 21.62 -8.04
N GLY A 74 7.29 20.47 -8.68
CA GLY A 74 7.08 19.17 -8.06
C GLY A 74 5.63 18.77 -7.84
N THR A 75 4.65 19.53 -8.31
CA THR A 75 3.23 19.17 -8.18
C THR A 75 2.55 19.11 -9.54
N ALA A 76 1.78 18.05 -9.77
CA ALA A 76 0.87 17.92 -10.90
C ALA A 76 -0.55 17.59 -10.43
N PHE A 77 -1.56 17.99 -11.20
CA PHE A 77 -2.96 17.74 -10.86
C PHE A 77 -3.55 16.64 -11.72
N TYR A 78 -4.11 15.61 -11.08
CA TYR A 78 -4.87 14.58 -11.77
C TYR A 78 -6.34 15.02 -11.86
N ARG A 79 -6.76 15.43 -13.06
CA ARG A 79 -8.03 16.13 -13.31
C ARG A 79 -9.24 15.20 -13.47
N HIS A 80 -9.07 13.90 -13.33
CA HIS A 80 -10.19 12.96 -13.37
C HIS A 80 -10.95 13.00 -12.05
N LYS A 81 -12.25 13.29 -12.13
CA LYS A 81 -13.10 13.38 -10.95
C LYS A 81 -13.30 12.01 -10.31
N ILE A 82 -13.08 11.96 -9.00
CA ILE A 82 -13.30 10.78 -8.15
C ILE A 82 -14.66 10.94 -7.46
N GLU A 83 -15.66 10.27 -8.01
CA GLU A 83 -17.04 10.40 -7.53
C GLU A 83 -17.28 9.71 -6.18
N LYS A 84 -16.51 8.66 -5.87
CA LYS A 84 -16.63 7.83 -4.66
C LYS A 84 -15.27 7.39 -4.15
N SER A 85 -15.20 7.02 -2.87
CA SER A 85 -13.98 6.43 -2.30
C SER A 85 -13.51 5.24 -3.12
N THR A 86 -12.23 5.23 -3.48
CA THR A 86 -11.68 4.27 -4.44
C THR A 86 -10.21 3.97 -4.16
N PHE A 87 -9.74 2.84 -4.69
CA PHE A 87 -8.31 2.62 -4.82
C PHE A 87 -7.76 3.43 -6.00
N LEU A 88 -6.59 4.01 -5.81
CA LEU A 88 -5.81 4.68 -6.83
C LEU A 88 -4.41 4.07 -6.84
N TYR A 89 -4.15 3.27 -7.87
CA TYR A 89 -2.85 2.72 -8.18
C TYR A 89 -2.16 3.66 -9.17
N ALA A 90 -1.14 4.37 -8.71
CA ALA A 90 -0.36 5.29 -9.52
C ALA A 90 0.99 4.67 -9.81
N LYS A 91 1.39 4.67 -11.08
CA LYS A 91 2.66 4.12 -11.54
C LYS A 91 3.36 5.11 -12.47
N HIS A 92 4.64 5.31 -12.26
CA HIS A 92 5.51 6.08 -13.14
C HIS A 92 6.63 5.17 -13.67
N VAL A 93 6.98 5.35 -14.94
CA VAL A 93 8.08 4.63 -15.58
C VAL A 93 9.05 5.67 -16.13
N ASN A 94 10.31 5.57 -15.74
CA ASN A 94 11.40 6.42 -16.21
C ASN A 94 12.63 5.55 -16.53
N ASP A 95 13.74 6.19 -16.89
CA ASP A 95 15.00 5.50 -17.23
C ASP A 95 15.61 4.74 -16.04
N ASN A 96 15.29 5.13 -14.80
CA ASN A 96 15.77 4.51 -13.56
C ASN A 96 14.92 3.33 -13.10
N GLY A 97 13.70 3.16 -13.63
CA GLY A 97 12.86 2.02 -13.35
C GLY A 97 11.37 2.30 -13.34
N THR A 98 10.64 1.40 -12.69
CA THR A 98 9.18 1.49 -12.50
C THR A 98 8.87 1.72 -11.03
N HIS A 99 8.25 2.85 -10.75
CA HIS A 99 7.88 3.28 -9.41
C HIS A 99 6.36 3.27 -9.31
N SER A 100 5.81 2.54 -8.34
CA SER A 100 4.36 2.44 -8.18
C SER A 100 3.93 2.46 -6.73
N ILE A 101 2.75 3.01 -6.50
CA ILE A 101 2.21 3.20 -5.16
C ILE A 101 0.70 3.03 -5.20
N LEU A 102 0.15 2.39 -4.17
CA LEU A 102 -1.28 2.19 -4.01
C LEU A 102 -1.81 3.09 -2.90
N TYR A 103 -2.86 3.83 -3.20
CA TYR A 103 -3.62 4.60 -2.23
C TYR A 103 -5.06 4.13 -2.16
N TYR A 104 -5.66 4.21 -0.98
CA TYR A 104 -7.10 4.30 -0.84
C TYR A 104 -7.48 5.77 -0.68
N VAL A 105 -8.17 6.33 -1.67
CA VAL A 105 -8.66 7.69 -1.65
C VAL A 105 -10.03 7.70 -0.98
N TYR A 106 -10.08 8.16 0.27
CA TYR A 106 -11.33 8.29 1.01
C TYR A 106 -12.02 9.60 0.65
N LYS A 107 -13.27 9.54 0.20
CA LYS A 107 -14.08 10.72 -0.11
C LYS A 107 -14.92 11.11 1.10
N ASN A 108 -14.86 12.38 1.47
CA ASN A 108 -15.71 12.99 2.49
C ASN A 108 -16.30 14.30 1.95
N GLY A 109 -17.56 14.24 1.48
CA GLY A 109 -18.16 15.35 0.75
C GLY A 109 -17.38 15.65 -0.53
N SER A 110 -16.87 16.88 -0.65
CA SER A 110 -16.06 17.34 -1.79
C SER A 110 -14.55 17.19 -1.59
N LYS A 111 -14.11 16.70 -0.43
CA LYS A 111 -12.70 16.51 -0.08
C LYS A 111 -12.28 15.06 -0.30
N LEU A 112 -11.03 14.89 -0.71
CA LEU A 112 -10.40 13.59 -0.89
C LEU A 112 -9.22 13.45 0.07
N ALA A 113 -9.18 12.35 0.81
CA ALA A 113 -8.10 12.02 1.73
C ALA A 113 -7.40 10.73 1.25
N PRO A 114 -6.28 10.84 0.51
CA PRO A 114 -5.50 9.69 0.09
C PRO A 114 -4.77 9.05 1.27
N TRP A 115 -4.96 7.75 1.47
CA TRP A 115 -4.24 6.94 2.46
C TRP A 115 -3.35 5.93 1.77
N HIS A 116 -2.05 6.02 2.03
CA HIS A 116 -1.06 5.12 1.45
C HIS A 116 -1.24 3.69 1.96
N ILE A 117 -1.26 2.73 1.04
CA ILE A 117 -1.32 1.31 1.35
C ILE A 117 0.02 0.66 1.04
N SER A 118 0.70 0.19 2.09
CA SER A 118 1.92 -0.59 1.95
C SER A 118 1.64 -1.95 1.31
N TRP A 119 2.48 -2.35 0.36
CA TRP A 119 2.46 -3.70 -0.21
C TRP A 119 2.64 -4.79 0.85
N VAL A 120 3.38 -4.48 1.93
CA VAL A 120 3.58 -5.40 3.05
C VAL A 120 2.24 -5.71 3.71
N LEU A 121 1.36 -4.73 3.86
CA LEU A 121 0.03 -4.93 4.44
C LEU A 121 -0.85 -5.80 3.54
N LEU A 122 -0.80 -5.57 2.22
CA LEU A 122 -1.54 -6.37 1.23
C LEU A 122 -1.17 -7.85 1.29
N LEU A 123 0.10 -8.17 1.55
CA LEU A 123 0.57 -9.54 1.70
C LEU A 123 0.33 -10.09 3.12
N ALA A 124 0.55 -9.27 4.15
CA ALA A 124 0.46 -9.68 5.53
C ALA A 124 -0.95 -10.12 5.94
N ILE A 125 -2.00 -9.43 5.46
CA ILE A 125 -3.39 -9.77 5.81
C ILE A 125 -3.76 -11.21 5.35
N PRO A 126 -3.61 -11.59 4.06
CA PRO A 126 -3.84 -12.97 3.63
C PRO A 126 -2.97 -13.99 4.36
N CYS A 127 -1.68 -13.72 4.53
CA CYS A 127 -0.76 -14.62 5.24
C CYS A 127 -1.18 -14.84 6.71
N ALA A 128 -1.59 -13.77 7.40
CA ALA A 128 -2.07 -13.84 8.77
C ALA A 128 -3.37 -14.65 8.88
N LEU A 129 -4.30 -14.50 7.93
CA LEU A 129 -5.53 -15.30 7.89
C LEU A 129 -5.24 -16.79 7.70
N ILE A 130 -4.30 -17.16 6.82
CA ILE A 130 -3.87 -18.55 6.61
C ILE A 130 -3.22 -19.11 7.88
N LEU A 131 -2.34 -18.34 8.52
CA LEU A 131 -1.69 -18.74 9.77
C LEU A 131 -2.72 -18.95 10.88
N LEU A 132 -3.67 -18.03 11.02
CA LEU A 132 -4.75 -18.11 12.00
C LEU A 132 -5.58 -19.38 11.75
N ALA A 133 -6.02 -19.62 10.51
CA ALA A 133 -6.73 -20.84 10.13
C ALA A 133 -5.94 -22.12 10.46
N TYR A 134 -4.62 -22.11 10.22
CA TYR A 134 -3.73 -23.23 10.55
C TYR A 134 -3.63 -23.48 12.07
N MET A 135 -3.53 -22.42 12.88
CA MET A 135 -3.52 -22.54 14.35
C MET A 135 -4.82 -23.17 14.87
N PHE A 136 -5.98 -22.74 14.35
CA PHE A 136 -7.27 -23.32 14.75
C PHE A 136 -7.35 -24.82 14.48
N LYS A 137 -6.80 -25.32 13.37
CA LYS A 137 -6.76 -26.75 13.08
C LYS A 137 -6.06 -27.55 14.19
N ARG A 138 -4.93 -27.04 14.71
CA ARG A 138 -4.19 -27.71 15.81
C ARG A 138 -4.99 -27.67 17.11
N PHE A 139 -5.63 -26.55 17.43
CA PHE A 139 -6.48 -26.44 18.62
C PHE A 139 -7.65 -27.41 18.59
N ILE A 140 -8.31 -27.59 17.44
CA ILE A 140 -9.41 -28.57 17.29
C ILE A 140 -8.91 -29.99 17.58
N ILE A 141 -7.75 -30.38 17.04
CA ILE A 141 -7.18 -31.71 17.29
C ILE A 141 -6.89 -31.91 18.79
N ILE A 142 -6.24 -30.94 19.43
CA ILE A 142 -5.93 -31.00 20.87
C ILE A 142 -7.22 -31.10 21.70
N ALA A 143 -8.23 -30.29 21.38
CA ALA A 143 -9.53 -30.32 22.07
C ALA A 143 -10.22 -31.69 21.96
N VAL A 144 -10.21 -32.30 20.77
CA VAL A 144 -10.77 -33.64 20.55
C VAL A 144 -10.03 -34.70 21.36
N ILE A 145 -8.69 -34.65 21.40
CA ILE A 145 -7.89 -35.60 22.20
C ILE A 145 -8.23 -35.45 23.70
N ILE A 146 -8.23 -34.22 24.22
CA ILE A 146 -8.60 -33.94 25.61
C ILE A 146 -10.02 -34.42 25.90
N PHE A 147 -10.96 -34.19 24.97
CA PHE A 147 -12.35 -34.60 25.11
C PHE A 147 -12.48 -36.14 25.19
N ILE A 148 -11.76 -36.88 24.34
CA ILE A 148 -11.74 -38.35 24.39
C ILE A 148 -11.16 -38.86 25.71
N ILE A 149 -10.03 -38.30 26.16
CA ILE A 149 -9.40 -38.69 27.45
C ILE A 149 -10.37 -38.41 28.60
N PHE A 150 -10.98 -37.23 28.62
CA PHE A 150 -11.95 -36.82 29.62
C PHE A 150 -13.14 -37.78 29.67
N PHE A 151 -13.71 -38.11 28.51
CA PHE A 151 -14.86 -39.00 28.43
C PHE A 151 -14.52 -40.43 28.86
N TYR A 152 -13.36 -40.94 28.42
CA TYR A 152 -12.86 -42.25 28.84
C TYR A 152 -12.67 -42.32 30.36
N PHE A 153 -12.04 -41.31 30.95
CA PHE A 153 -11.84 -41.23 32.40
C PHE A 153 -13.17 -41.22 33.16
N ASN A 154 -14.15 -40.41 32.73
CA ASN A 154 -15.46 -40.37 33.40
C ASN A 154 -16.20 -41.71 33.28
N HIS A 155 -16.21 -42.31 32.09
CA HIS A 155 -16.88 -43.59 31.86
C HIS A 155 -16.24 -44.72 32.68
N HIS A 156 -14.90 -44.81 32.69
CA HIS A 156 -14.17 -45.82 33.46
C HIS A 156 -14.39 -45.68 34.97
N ASN A 157 -14.57 -44.46 35.48
CA ASN A 157 -14.86 -44.21 36.89
C ASN A 157 -16.37 -44.29 37.23
N GLY A 158 -17.18 -44.91 36.37
CA GLY A 158 -18.58 -45.22 36.64
C GLY A 158 -19.57 -44.07 36.37
N LEU A 159 -19.10 -42.95 35.82
CA LEU A 159 -19.98 -41.84 35.43
C LEU A 159 -20.49 -42.08 34.00
N SER A 160 -21.74 -42.50 33.88
CA SER A 160 -22.40 -42.60 32.57
C SER A 160 -22.69 -41.22 31.99
N VAL A 161 -22.85 -41.15 30.66
CA VAL A 161 -23.11 -39.91 29.92
C VAL A 161 -24.32 -39.16 30.48
N SER A 162 -25.41 -39.88 30.77
CA SER A 162 -26.62 -39.29 31.34
C SER A 162 -26.38 -38.68 32.72
N ARG A 163 -25.65 -39.40 33.59
CA ARG A 163 -25.30 -38.91 34.94
C ARG A 163 -24.36 -37.70 34.89
N PHE A 164 -23.48 -37.63 33.91
CA PHE A 164 -22.62 -36.47 33.69
C PHE A 164 -23.41 -35.20 33.36
N PHE A 165 -24.41 -35.29 32.46
CA PHE A 165 -25.26 -34.12 32.17
C PHE A 165 -26.20 -33.78 33.33
N GLU A 166 -26.74 -34.79 34.03
CA GLU A 166 -27.50 -34.56 35.28
C GLU A 166 -26.66 -33.79 36.31
N SER A 167 -25.39 -34.18 36.53
CA SER A 167 -24.53 -33.51 37.51
C SER A 167 -24.19 -32.07 37.13
N ILE A 168 -24.02 -31.76 35.82
CA ILE A 168 -23.88 -30.38 35.35
C ILE A 168 -25.14 -29.57 35.66
N VAL A 169 -26.31 -30.11 35.32
CA VAL A 169 -27.60 -29.41 35.53
C VAL A 169 -27.86 -29.19 37.02
N ASP A 170 -27.63 -30.20 37.86
CA ASP A 170 -27.81 -30.09 39.31
C ASP A 170 -26.78 -29.14 39.94
N GLY A 171 -25.53 -29.14 39.46
CA GLY A 171 -24.52 -28.16 39.85
C GLY A 171 -24.91 -26.73 39.51
N LEU A 172 -25.44 -26.50 38.30
CA LEU A 172 -25.95 -25.18 37.88
C LEU A 172 -27.16 -24.74 38.70
N LYS A 173 -28.09 -25.66 39.02
CA LYS A 173 -29.25 -25.37 39.90
C LYS A 173 -28.82 -25.00 41.32
N GLY A 174 -27.69 -25.50 41.80
CA GLY A 174 -27.16 -25.12 43.12
C GLY A 174 -26.55 -23.72 43.17
N MET A 175 -26.33 -23.08 42.01
CA MET A 175 -25.73 -21.74 41.91
C MET A 175 -26.77 -20.61 41.73
N PHE A 176 -28.03 -20.93 41.48
CA PHE A 176 -29.15 -19.98 41.31
C PHE A 176 -30.26 -20.27 42.30
#